data_AF-A0A819GSA6-F1
#
_entry.id   AF-A0A819GSA6-F1
#
_cell.length_a   1.000
_cell.length_b   1.000
_cell.length_c   1.000
_cell.angle_alpha   90.00
_cell.angle_beta   90.00
_cell.angle_gamma   90.00
#
_symmetry.space_group_name_H-M   'P 1'
#
loop_
_entity.id
_entity.type
_entity.pdbx_description
1 polymer ?
#
loop_
_entity_poly.entity_id
_entity_poly.type
_entity_poly.pdbx_seq_one_letter_code
_entity_poly.pdbx_strand_id
1 'polypeptide(L)'
;MISTGATKPKKDAMSSIMEDLVKELHRLEEGISVLLTSDDSNNLEQLIRIFLIGCVCDKPATSLVLNHVECTGFFGCIYCTMRGKSIEVRNTIIRSFVYDPNEKVILRSNKNYDDAIEFINNDYKLTNSTKISKAAAKEYLQGVKGPCLLRQLKYFNIYTSFLCDTLHNLYLGVMGKMLKLFLSKRSIIEGISAAMSIHKQIDNLAEIVNSISYPSTTYRQPRDIHLFKKFKANELRMILLFGYS
;
A
#
# COMPACT_ATOMS: atom_id res chain seq x y z
N MET A 1 9.66 -19.58 -16.00
CA MET A 1 10.98 -19.12 -15.51
C MET A 1 10.89 -17.61 -15.31
N ILE A 2 10.52 -17.15 -14.11
CA ILE A 2 10.29 -15.73 -13.84
C ILE A 2 11.66 -15.10 -13.57
N SER A 3 12.20 -14.34 -14.53
CA SER A 3 13.45 -13.62 -14.32
C SER A 3 13.25 -12.57 -13.25
N THR A 4 14.02 -12.65 -12.16
CA THR A 4 14.20 -11.56 -11.20
C THR A 4 15.01 -10.44 -11.86
N GLY A 5 14.37 -9.64 -12.69
CA GLY A 5 14.95 -8.44 -13.30
C GLY A 5 14.78 -7.21 -12.40
N ALA A 6 15.76 -6.31 -12.41
CA ALA A 6 15.78 -5.05 -11.66
C ALA A 6 14.72 -4.01 -12.11
N THR A 7 13.82 -4.38 -13.03
CA THR A 7 12.81 -3.50 -13.63
C THR A 7 11.41 -3.89 -13.18
N LYS A 8 10.60 -2.89 -12.82
CA LYS A 8 9.18 -3.05 -12.49
C LYS A 8 8.48 -3.96 -13.52
N PRO A 9 7.76 -5.02 -13.11
CA PRO A 9 7.07 -5.89 -14.04
C PRO A 9 6.10 -5.08 -14.90
N LYS A 10 6.10 -5.35 -16.21
CA LYS A 10 5.15 -4.74 -17.15
C LYS A 10 3.74 -5.20 -16.80
N LYS A 11 2.74 -4.36 -17.12
CA LYS A 11 1.33 -4.65 -16.86
C LYS A 11 0.92 -6.02 -17.40
N ASP A 12 1.27 -6.33 -18.65
CA ASP A 12 0.86 -7.59 -19.30
C ASP A 12 1.43 -8.83 -18.61
N ALA A 13 2.70 -8.76 -18.18
CA ALA A 13 3.33 -9.84 -17.43
C ALA A 13 2.68 -10.04 -16.05
N MET A 14 2.31 -8.95 -15.37
CA MET A 14 1.57 -9.01 -14.11
C MET A 14 0.15 -9.58 -14.33
N SER A 15 -0.56 -9.12 -15.38
CA SER A 15 -1.90 -9.63 -15.71
C SER A 15 -1.89 -11.13 -15.94
N SER A 16 -0.94 -11.66 -16.71
CA SER A 16 -0.84 -13.10 -16.97
C SER A 16 -0.68 -13.93 -15.69
N ILE A 17 0.18 -13.51 -14.76
CA ILE A 17 0.34 -14.19 -13.47
C ILE A 17 -0.93 -14.08 -12.63
N MET A 18 -1.54 -12.90 -12.60
CA MET A 18 -2.75 -12.64 -11.81
C MET A 18 -3.96 -13.40 -12.36
N GLU A 19 -4.06 -13.62 -13.67
CA GLU A 19 -5.15 -14.40 -14.29
C GLU A 19 -5.13 -15.85 -13.81
N ASP A 20 -3.97 -16.50 -13.80
CA ASP A 20 -3.85 -17.87 -13.34
C ASP A 20 -4.10 -17.99 -11.84
N LEU A 21 -3.58 -17.04 -11.05
CA LEU A 21 -3.86 -16.96 -9.62
C LEU A 21 -5.37 -16.78 -9.34
N VAL A 22 -6.05 -15.89 -10.07
CA VAL A 22 -7.48 -15.65 -9.87
C VAL A 22 -8.33 -16.87 -10.23
N LYS A 23 -7.96 -17.61 -11.30
CA LYS A 23 -8.63 -18.88 -11.64
C LYS A 23 -8.51 -19.90 -10.51
N GLU A 24 -7.32 -20.05 -9.95
CA GLU A 24 -7.09 -20.94 -8.81
C GLU A 24 -7.91 -20.51 -7.59
N LEU A 25 -7.85 -19.23 -7.23
CA LEU A 25 -8.63 -18.67 -6.11
C LEU A 25 -10.13 -18.87 -6.32
N HIS A 26 -10.64 -18.69 -7.53
CA HIS A 26 -12.06 -18.92 -7.81
C HIS A 26 -12.47 -20.39 -7.60
N ARG A 27 -11.64 -21.33 -8.07
CA ARG A 27 -11.83 -22.76 -7.79
C ARG A 27 -11.81 -23.05 -6.28
N LEU A 28 -10.95 -22.37 -5.52
CA LEU A 28 -10.94 -22.49 -4.05
C LEU A 28 -12.21 -21.91 -3.39
N GLU A 29 -12.82 -20.87 -3.95
CA GLU A 29 -14.09 -20.30 -3.45
C GLU A 29 -15.27 -21.26 -3.67
N GLU A 30 -15.27 -22.01 -4.78
CA GLU A 30 -16.27 -23.05 -5.08
C GLU A 30 -16.18 -24.21 -4.08
N GLY A 31 -14.95 -24.62 -3.78
CA GLY A 31 -14.59 -25.59 -2.75
C GLY A 31 -13.84 -26.81 -3.28
N ILE A 32 -13.04 -27.42 -2.42
CA ILE A 32 -12.25 -28.61 -2.72
C ILE A 32 -12.52 -29.65 -1.64
N SER A 33 -12.83 -30.89 -2.05
CA SER A 33 -12.85 -32.05 -1.14
C SER A 33 -11.44 -32.40 -0.70
N VAL A 34 -11.21 -32.41 0.61
CA VAL A 34 -9.95 -32.81 1.21
C VAL A 34 -10.21 -34.03 2.10
N LEU A 35 -9.36 -35.03 1.94
CA LEU A 35 -9.36 -36.22 2.80
C LEU A 35 -8.55 -35.91 4.05
N LEU A 36 -9.22 -35.82 5.20
CA LEU A 36 -8.57 -35.70 6.50
C LEU A 36 -8.28 -37.11 7.01
N THR A 37 -7.00 -37.40 7.17
CA THR A 37 -6.53 -38.61 7.84
C THR A 37 -6.41 -38.29 9.33
N SER A 38 -7.17 -38.99 10.17
CA SER A 38 -6.90 -39.04 11.60
C SER A 38 -6.08 -40.29 11.93
N ASP A 39 -5.35 -40.24 13.04
CA ASP A 39 -4.57 -41.39 13.54
C ASP A 39 -5.47 -42.64 13.79
N ASP A 40 -6.79 -42.46 13.90
CA ASP A 40 -7.78 -43.51 14.18
C ASP A 40 -8.37 -44.20 12.93
N SER A 41 -7.68 -44.17 11.78
CA SER A 41 -8.03 -44.93 10.55
C SER A 41 -9.37 -44.56 9.86
N ASN A 42 -10.11 -43.59 10.37
CA ASN A 42 -11.30 -43.07 9.69
C ASN A 42 -10.93 -41.91 8.77
N ASN A 43 -10.94 -42.18 7.47
CA ASN A 43 -10.81 -41.14 6.45
C ASN A 43 -12.11 -40.33 6.40
N LEU A 44 -12.01 -39.03 6.73
CA LEU A 44 -13.14 -38.11 6.65
C LEU A 44 -12.97 -37.21 5.43
N GLU A 45 -13.90 -37.28 4.48
CA GLU A 45 -13.94 -36.35 3.35
C GLU A 45 -14.63 -35.04 3.79
N GLN A 46 -13.91 -33.92 3.71
CA GLN A 46 -14.44 -32.62 4.06
C GLN A 46 -14.34 -31.64 2.90
N LEU A 47 -15.45 -30.96 2.60
CA LEU A 47 -15.45 -29.86 1.64
C LEU A 47 -14.89 -28.59 2.30
N ILE A 48 -13.78 -28.08 1.77
CA ILE A 48 -13.13 -26.86 2.26
C ILE A 48 -13.27 -25.76 1.20
N ARG A 49 -13.66 -24.56 1.64
CA ARG A 49 -13.69 -23.34 0.81
C ARG A 49 -12.71 -22.32 1.35
N ILE A 50 -11.98 -21.68 0.46
CA ILE A 50 -10.98 -20.65 0.83
C ILE A 50 -11.36 -19.36 0.13
N PHE A 51 -11.38 -18.27 0.90
CA PHE A 51 -11.74 -16.94 0.41
C PHE A 51 -10.58 -15.98 0.58
N LEU A 52 -10.27 -15.21 -0.46
CA LEU A 52 -9.27 -14.14 -0.35
C LEU A 52 -9.90 -12.92 0.34
N ILE A 53 -9.54 -12.72 1.61
CA ILE A 53 -10.05 -11.59 2.41
C ILE A 53 -9.20 -10.33 2.28
N GLY A 54 -7.91 -10.48 1.97
CA GLY A 54 -6.99 -9.36 1.90
C GLY A 54 -5.68 -9.67 1.20
N CYS A 55 -5.03 -8.61 0.72
CA CYS A 55 -3.72 -8.67 0.10
C CYS A 55 -2.88 -7.47 0.56
N VAL A 56 -1.58 -7.70 0.72
CA VAL A 56 -0.61 -6.68 1.11
C VAL A 56 0.41 -6.58 -0.01
N CYS A 57 0.61 -5.38 -0.52
CA CYS A 57 1.66 -5.08 -1.48
C CYS A 57 2.15 -3.65 -1.27
N ASP A 58 3.34 -3.36 -1.78
CA ASP A 58 3.85 -2.00 -1.77
C ASP A 58 3.00 -1.12 -2.69
N LYS A 59 3.00 0.20 -2.46
CA LYS A 59 2.14 1.14 -3.20
C LYS A 59 2.25 1.03 -4.73
N PRO A 60 3.46 0.91 -5.32
CA PRO A 60 3.59 0.75 -6.77
C PRO A 60 2.97 -0.56 -7.30
N ALA A 61 3.10 -1.68 -6.58
CA ALA A 61 2.45 -2.93 -6.97
C ALA A 61 0.93 -2.87 -6.74
N THR A 62 0.46 -2.25 -5.65
CA THR A 62 -0.97 -2.04 -5.40
C THR A 62 -1.63 -1.33 -6.57
N SER A 63 -1.06 -0.22 -7.04
CA SER A 63 -1.58 0.50 -8.20
C SER A 63 -1.56 -0.32 -9.49
N LEU A 64 -0.60 -1.24 -9.64
CA LEU A 64 -0.53 -2.12 -10.81
C LEU A 64 -1.62 -3.19 -10.78
N VAL A 65 -1.77 -3.90 -9.65
CA VAL A 65 -2.77 -4.96 -9.47
C VAL A 65 -4.19 -4.40 -9.53
N LEU A 66 -4.42 -3.24 -8.89
CA LEU A 66 -5.71 -2.55 -8.93
C LEU A 66 -6.03 -1.91 -10.28
N ASN A 67 -5.06 -1.82 -11.19
CA ASN A 67 -5.16 -1.01 -12.40
C ASN A 67 -5.62 0.42 -12.09
N HIS A 68 -4.91 1.04 -11.14
CA HIS A 68 -5.19 2.37 -10.61
C HIS A 68 -4.01 3.33 -10.89
N VAL A 69 -4.23 4.63 -10.73
CA VAL A 69 -3.13 5.60 -10.72
C VAL A 69 -2.19 5.32 -9.55
N GLU A 70 -0.91 5.62 -9.77
CA GLU A 70 0.13 5.46 -8.78
C GLU A 70 -0.09 6.43 -7.60
N CYS A 71 0.54 6.15 -6.46
CA CYS A 71 0.43 6.99 -5.27
C CYS A 71 0.96 8.44 -5.47
N THR A 72 1.67 8.69 -6.57
CA THR A 72 2.15 10.01 -7.00
C THR A 72 1.18 10.74 -7.93
N GLY A 73 0.05 10.12 -8.29
CA GLY A 73 -0.99 10.72 -9.13
C GLY A 73 -1.98 11.59 -8.34
N PHE A 74 -2.77 12.40 -9.06
CA PHE A 74 -3.79 13.28 -8.45
C PHE A 74 -4.81 12.52 -7.60
N PHE A 75 -5.23 11.34 -8.05
CA PHE A 75 -6.14 10.47 -7.29
C PHE A 75 -5.41 9.21 -6.81
N GLY A 76 -4.17 9.37 -6.31
CA GLY A 76 -3.31 8.25 -5.91
C GLY A 76 -3.77 7.45 -4.69
N CYS A 77 -4.67 8.01 -3.87
CA CYS A 77 -5.19 7.30 -2.71
C CYS A 77 -6.20 6.22 -3.13
N ILE A 78 -5.98 5.00 -2.65
CA ILE A 78 -6.89 3.86 -2.87
C ILE A 78 -8.02 3.81 -1.85
N TYR A 79 -7.97 4.60 -0.77
CA TYR A 79 -8.99 4.56 0.28
C TYR A 79 -10.03 5.67 0.14
N CYS A 80 -9.62 6.83 -0.39
CA CYS A 80 -10.49 7.98 -0.56
C CYS A 80 -10.38 8.59 -1.96
N THR A 81 -11.34 9.43 -2.30
CA THR A 81 -11.44 10.12 -3.59
C THR A 81 -10.78 11.51 -3.57
N MET A 82 -10.13 11.89 -2.46
CA MET A 82 -9.47 13.18 -2.29
C MET A 82 -8.45 13.40 -3.40
N ARG A 83 -8.49 14.60 -3.98
CA ARG A 83 -7.58 15.02 -5.03
C ARG A 83 -6.32 15.64 -4.43
N GLY A 84 -5.16 15.09 -4.76
CA GLY A 84 -3.87 15.64 -4.40
C GLY A 84 -3.62 17.01 -5.05
N LYS A 85 -2.88 17.87 -4.36
CA LYS A 85 -2.41 19.18 -4.84
C LYS A 85 -0.97 19.06 -5.34
N SER A 86 -0.66 19.74 -6.44
CA SER A 86 0.72 19.86 -6.91
C SER A 86 1.47 20.81 -6.00
N ILE A 87 2.56 20.37 -5.40
CA ILE A 87 3.44 21.22 -4.60
C ILE A 87 4.84 21.10 -5.17
N GLU A 88 5.49 22.24 -5.39
CA GLU A 88 6.89 22.28 -5.77
C GLU A 88 7.78 22.19 -4.52
N VAL A 89 8.69 21.21 -4.50
CA VAL A 89 9.67 21.03 -3.44
C VAL A 89 11.03 20.83 -4.11
N ARG A 90 11.96 21.76 -3.87
CA ARG A 90 13.34 21.68 -4.39
C ARG A 90 13.40 21.39 -5.90
N ASN A 91 12.68 22.17 -6.70
CA ASN A 91 12.57 22.04 -8.16
C ASN A 91 11.96 20.71 -8.64
N THR A 92 11.27 19.98 -7.75
CA THR A 92 10.54 18.76 -8.09
C THR A 92 9.07 18.95 -7.74
N ILE A 93 8.18 18.65 -8.66
CA ILE A 93 6.75 18.70 -8.40
C ILE A 93 6.32 17.37 -7.77
N ILE A 94 5.85 17.44 -6.52
CA ILE A 94 5.25 16.31 -5.82
C ILE A 94 3.72 16.46 -5.77
N ARG A 95 3.01 15.37 -5.49
CA ARG A 95 1.60 15.41 -5.12
C ARG A 95 1.47 15.25 -3.62
N SER A 96 0.77 16.21 -3.01
CA SER A 96 0.49 16.22 -1.58
C SER A 96 -1.00 16.10 -1.34
N PHE A 97 -1.38 15.27 -0.38
CA PHE A 97 -2.74 15.16 0.13
C PHE A 97 -2.77 15.95 1.42
N VAL A 98 -3.17 17.22 1.32
CA VAL A 98 -3.20 18.14 2.45
C VAL A 98 -4.49 17.88 3.21
N TYR A 99 -4.36 17.57 4.51
CA TYR A 99 -5.52 17.46 5.38
C TYR A 99 -6.16 18.85 5.55
N ASP A 100 -7.44 18.95 5.18
CA ASP A 100 -8.27 20.10 5.48
C ASP A 100 -9.41 19.61 6.40
N PRO A 101 -9.51 20.10 7.64
CA PRO A 101 -10.55 19.66 8.58
C PRO A 101 -11.97 20.00 8.10
N ASN A 102 -12.14 20.91 7.14
CA ASN A 102 -13.43 21.27 6.57
C ASN A 102 -13.77 20.45 5.31
N GLU A 103 -12.79 19.77 4.71
CA GLU A 103 -13.01 18.95 3.53
C GLU A 103 -13.57 17.57 3.94
N LYS A 104 -14.78 17.26 3.49
CA LYS A 104 -15.38 15.94 3.72
C LYS A 104 -14.62 14.87 2.93
N VAL A 105 -13.93 13.98 3.64
CA VAL A 105 -13.28 12.82 3.04
C VAL A 105 -14.34 11.81 2.60
N ILE A 106 -14.40 11.53 1.30
CA ILE A 106 -15.25 10.48 0.74
C ILE A 106 -14.40 9.22 0.57
N LEU A 107 -14.78 8.16 1.28
CA LEU A 107 -14.17 6.84 1.14
C LEU A 107 -14.66 6.16 -0.14
N ARG A 108 -13.78 5.39 -0.76
CA ARG A 108 -14.13 4.61 -1.95
C ARG A 108 -14.92 3.37 -1.58
N SER A 109 -15.78 2.93 -2.48
CA SER A 109 -16.59 1.72 -2.33
C SER A 109 -16.59 0.90 -3.61
N ASN A 110 -16.89 -0.41 -3.52
CA ASN A 110 -17.05 -1.27 -4.69
C ASN A 110 -18.07 -0.68 -5.68
N LYS A 111 -19.14 -0.02 -5.20
CA LYS A 111 -20.09 0.67 -6.07
C LYS A 111 -19.41 1.74 -6.92
N ASN A 112 -18.64 2.64 -6.29
CA ASN A 112 -17.92 3.69 -7.05
C ASN A 112 -16.92 3.11 -8.05
N TYR A 113 -16.33 1.97 -7.73
CA TYR A 113 -15.46 1.26 -8.66
C TYR A 113 -16.24 0.68 -9.85
N ASP A 114 -17.34 -0.03 -9.57
CA ASP A 114 -18.16 -0.67 -10.58
C ASP A 114 -18.76 0.38 -11.54
N ASP A 115 -19.23 1.53 -11.01
CA ASP A 115 -19.69 2.68 -11.79
C ASP A 115 -18.57 3.21 -12.72
N ALA A 116 -17.33 3.30 -12.24
CA ALA A 116 -16.18 3.74 -13.03
C ALA A 116 -15.83 2.73 -14.14
N ILE A 117 -15.93 1.44 -13.88
CA ILE A 117 -15.71 0.39 -14.90
C ILE A 117 -16.82 0.41 -15.95
N GLU A 118 -18.08 0.59 -15.54
CA GLU A 118 -19.19 0.75 -16.47
C GLU A 118 -18.97 1.96 -17.37
N PHE A 119 -18.55 3.10 -16.80
CA PHE A 119 -18.19 4.29 -17.57
C PHE A 119 -17.08 3.99 -18.59
N ILE A 120 -16.00 3.30 -18.20
CA ILE A 120 -14.91 2.93 -19.13
C ILE A 120 -15.42 2.04 -20.27
N ASN A 121 -16.24 1.05 -19.95
CA ASN A 121 -16.80 0.12 -20.93
C ASN A 121 -17.79 0.80 -21.89
N ASN A 122 -18.54 1.78 -21.40
CA ASN A 122 -19.49 2.55 -22.20
C ASN A 122 -18.80 3.64 -23.01
N ASP A 123 -17.77 4.32 -22.49
CA ASP A 123 -16.96 5.30 -23.24
C ASP A 123 -16.20 4.64 -24.40
N TYR A 124 -15.75 3.39 -24.22
CA TYR A 124 -15.23 2.57 -25.33
C TYR A 124 -16.27 2.32 -26.43
N LYS A 125 -17.56 2.34 -26.10
CA LYS A 125 -18.68 2.23 -27.07
C LYS A 125 -19.14 3.60 -27.61
N LEU A 126 -18.86 4.70 -26.90
CA LEU A 126 -19.38 6.06 -27.16
C LEU A 126 -18.43 6.97 -27.94
N THR A 127 -17.42 6.43 -28.63
CA THR A 127 -16.51 7.21 -29.49
C THR A 127 -17.22 8.01 -30.60
N ASN A 128 -18.54 7.85 -30.77
CA ASN A 128 -19.31 8.51 -31.83
C ASN A 128 -20.39 9.53 -31.40
N SER A 129 -20.69 9.80 -30.11
CA SER A 129 -21.89 10.65 -29.87
C SER A 129 -21.95 11.67 -28.71
N THR A 130 -20.97 11.80 -27.82
CA THR A 130 -20.90 12.99 -26.92
C THR A 130 -19.52 13.11 -26.30
N LYS A 131 -18.70 14.05 -26.78
CA LYS A 131 -17.30 14.19 -26.34
C LYS A 131 -17.22 14.82 -24.94
N ILE A 132 -17.33 14.01 -23.88
CA ILE A 132 -16.84 14.42 -22.56
C ILE A 132 -15.35 14.74 -22.70
N SER A 133 -14.90 15.85 -22.09
CA SER A 133 -13.48 16.22 -22.16
C SER A 133 -12.61 15.20 -21.42
N LYS A 134 -11.39 14.96 -21.91
CA LYS A 134 -10.42 14.06 -21.24
C LYS A 134 -10.17 14.43 -19.78
N ALA A 135 -10.33 15.70 -19.42
CA ALA A 135 -10.19 16.18 -18.05
C ALA A 135 -11.38 15.77 -17.18
N ALA A 136 -12.61 15.99 -17.66
CA ALA A 136 -13.83 15.59 -16.97
C ALA A 136 -13.89 14.06 -16.77
N ALA A 137 -13.48 13.28 -17.77
CA ALA A 137 -13.38 11.83 -17.65
C ALA A 137 -12.40 11.40 -16.55
N LYS A 138 -11.22 12.04 -16.45
CA LYS A 138 -10.23 11.73 -15.40
C LYS A 138 -10.74 12.06 -13.99
N GLU A 139 -11.46 13.17 -13.85
CA GLU A 139 -12.08 13.57 -12.59
C GLU A 139 -13.20 12.60 -12.18
N TYR A 140 -14.00 12.12 -13.14
CA TYR A 140 -15.03 11.11 -12.90
C TYR A 140 -14.44 9.76 -12.47
N LEU A 141 -13.41 9.28 -13.18
CA LEU A 141 -12.77 8.00 -12.90
C LEU A 141 -12.00 7.98 -11.57
N GLN A 142 -11.65 9.15 -11.04
CA GLN A 142 -10.94 9.31 -9.78
C GLN A 142 -9.75 8.34 -9.66
N GLY A 143 -8.97 8.17 -10.72
CA GLY A 143 -7.77 7.31 -10.70
C GLY A 143 -7.96 5.84 -11.08
N VAL A 144 -9.18 5.34 -11.26
CA VAL A 144 -9.42 4.02 -11.86
C VAL A 144 -8.99 4.05 -13.32
N LYS A 145 -8.12 3.13 -13.75
CA LYS A 145 -7.69 3.02 -15.16
C LYS A 145 -8.36 1.87 -15.90
N GLY A 146 -8.97 0.93 -15.19
CA GLY A 146 -9.69 -0.20 -15.77
C GLY A 146 -9.89 -1.33 -14.75
N PRO A 147 -10.31 -2.52 -15.23
CA PRO A 147 -10.69 -3.63 -14.36
C PRO A 147 -9.49 -4.18 -13.58
N CYS A 148 -9.78 -4.65 -12.36
CA CYS A 148 -8.90 -5.32 -11.43
C CYS A 148 -9.34 -6.78 -11.39
N LEU A 149 -8.41 -7.70 -11.66
CA LEU A 149 -8.73 -9.13 -11.76
C LEU A 149 -9.29 -9.71 -10.45
N LEU A 150 -8.83 -9.21 -9.30
CA LEU A 150 -9.31 -9.66 -7.98
C LEU A 150 -10.77 -9.30 -7.70
N ARG A 151 -11.37 -8.33 -8.42
CA ARG A 151 -12.79 -7.97 -8.28
C ARG A 151 -13.75 -9.08 -8.71
N GLN A 152 -13.24 -10.08 -9.44
CA GLN A 152 -13.98 -11.27 -9.86
C GLN A 152 -14.30 -12.21 -8.68
N LEU A 153 -13.53 -12.13 -7.60
CA LEU A 153 -13.71 -12.97 -6.41
C LEU A 153 -14.90 -12.48 -5.59
N LYS A 154 -15.69 -13.41 -5.07
CA LYS A 154 -17.01 -13.14 -4.50
C LYS A 154 -16.97 -12.20 -3.29
N TYR A 155 -15.98 -12.35 -2.43
CA TYR A 155 -15.88 -11.61 -1.16
C TYR A 155 -14.77 -10.57 -1.15
N PHE A 156 -14.11 -10.34 -2.29
CA PHE A 156 -13.01 -9.38 -2.37
C PHE A 156 -13.53 -7.95 -2.55
N ASN A 157 -13.21 -7.08 -1.60
CA ASN A 157 -13.51 -5.65 -1.68
C ASN A 157 -12.26 -4.88 -2.09
N ILE A 158 -12.33 -4.20 -3.23
CA ILE A 158 -11.16 -3.53 -3.84
C ILE A 158 -10.47 -2.55 -2.90
N TYR A 159 -11.22 -1.88 -2.03
CA TYR A 159 -10.66 -0.79 -1.21
C TYR A 159 -10.44 -1.18 0.24
N THR A 160 -11.08 -2.23 0.75
CA THR A 160 -10.88 -2.73 2.11
C THR A 160 -10.05 -4.00 2.18
N SER A 161 -9.98 -4.80 1.11
CA SER A 161 -9.13 -5.99 1.05
C SER A 161 -7.68 -5.66 0.68
N PHE A 162 -7.39 -4.49 0.12
CA PHE A 162 -6.01 -4.01 -0.01
C PHE A 162 -5.55 -3.40 1.31
N LEU A 163 -4.69 -4.13 2.02
CA LEU A 163 -4.17 -3.72 3.31
C LEU A 163 -2.92 -2.84 3.14
N CYS A 164 -2.78 -1.87 4.04
CA CYS A 164 -1.62 -0.99 4.05
C CYS A 164 -0.35 -1.76 4.43
N ASP A 165 0.65 -1.74 3.55
CA ASP A 165 1.96 -2.30 3.85
C ASP A 165 2.67 -1.48 4.95
N THR A 166 2.74 -2.04 6.15
CA THR A 166 3.32 -1.41 7.34
C THR A 166 4.83 -1.23 7.24
N LEU A 167 5.54 -2.09 6.50
CA LEU A 167 7.00 -2.01 6.36
C LEU A 167 7.40 -0.71 5.63
N HIS A 168 6.76 -0.46 4.50
CA HIS A 168 7.09 0.68 3.65
C HIS A 168 6.33 1.95 4.05
N ASN A 169 5.08 1.86 4.51
CA ASN A 169 4.29 3.04 4.84
C ASN A 169 4.53 3.55 6.26
N LEU A 170 4.52 2.68 7.26
CA LEU A 170 4.63 3.08 8.66
C LEU A 170 6.09 3.16 9.09
N TYR A 171 6.82 2.05 9.02
CA TYR A 171 8.17 1.99 9.59
C TYR A 171 9.16 2.80 8.76
N LEU A 172 9.36 2.50 7.47
CA LEU A 172 10.26 3.32 6.64
C LEU A 172 9.64 4.67 6.27
N GLY A 173 8.35 4.68 5.96
CA GLY A 173 7.66 5.83 5.39
C GLY A 173 7.42 6.97 6.37
N VAL A 174 6.90 6.68 7.56
CA VAL A 174 6.64 7.69 8.60
C VAL A 174 7.81 7.74 9.57
N MET A 175 8.04 6.65 10.30
CA MET A 175 9.00 6.65 11.41
C MET A 175 10.43 6.90 10.90
N GLY A 176 10.85 6.25 9.82
CA GLY A 176 12.17 6.47 9.22
C GLY A 176 12.37 7.89 8.70
N LYS A 177 11.33 8.53 8.15
CA LYS A 177 11.40 9.95 7.74
C LYS A 177 11.44 10.89 8.95
N MET A 178 10.62 10.65 9.97
CA MET A 178 10.64 11.43 11.21
C MET A 178 12.00 11.35 11.90
N LEU A 179 12.55 10.15 12.04
CA LEU A 179 13.88 9.94 12.63
C LEU A 179 14.96 10.68 11.85
N LYS A 180 14.91 10.65 10.51
CA LYS A 180 15.83 11.41 9.66
C LYS A 180 15.66 12.91 9.80
N LEU A 181 14.43 13.40 9.96
CA LEU A 181 14.17 14.82 10.21
C LEU A 181 14.73 15.23 11.58
N PHE A 182 14.38 14.52 12.65
CA PHE A 182 14.77 14.90 14.02
C PHE A 182 16.26 14.72 14.31
N LEU A 183 16.92 13.70 13.77
CA LEU A 183 18.32 13.39 14.08
C LEU A 183 19.34 13.93 13.07
N SER A 184 18.90 14.63 12.01
CA SER A 184 19.84 15.28 11.10
C SER A 184 20.43 16.54 11.74
N LYS A 185 21.75 16.73 11.61
CA LYS A 185 22.51 17.91 12.11
C LYS A 185 21.86 19.26 11.78
N ARG A 186 21.24 19.33 10.61
CA ARG A 186 20.39 20.44 10.19
C ARG A 186 19.12 19.85 9.61
N SER A 187 17.98 20.15 10.24
CA SER A 187 16.66 19.80 9.73
C SER A 187 15.89 21.09 9.53
N ILE A 188 15.83 21.54 8.29
CA ILE A 188 14.95 22.65 7.91
C ILE A 188 13.73 22.02 7.27
N ILE A 189 12.57 22.32 7.85
CA ILE A 189 11.30 22.15 7.16
C ILE A 189 11.07 23.45 6.41
N GLU A 190 11.17 23.40 5.09
CA GLU A 190 10.82 24.56 4.25
C GLU A 190 9.37 24.96 4.55
N GLY A 191 9.14 26.22 4.94
CA GLY A 191 7.82 26.75 5.30
C GLY A 191 7.50 26.79 6.81
N ILE A 192 8.35 26.25 7.69
CA ILE A 192 8.21 26.39 9.15
C ILE A 192 9.56 26.84 9.72
N SER A 193 9.60 28.01 10.38
CA SER A 193 10.82 28.62 10.97
C SER A 193 11.40 27.84 12.18
N ALA A 194 10.98 26.59 12.41
CA ALA A 194 11.39 25.80 13.56
C ALA A 194 12.46 24.78 13.17
N ALA A 195 13.67 24.94 13.73
CA ALA A 195 14.67 23.87 13.73
C ALA A 195 14.17 22.72 14.62
N MET A 196 13.62 21.66 14.03
CA MET A 196 13.15 20.47 14.76
C MET A 196 14.27 19.46 15.08
N SER A 197 15.54 19.84 14.93
CA SER A 197 16.66 18.92 15.12
C SER A 197 16.93 18.74 16.61
N ILE A 198 16.84 17.51 17.07
CA ILE A 198 17.29 17.08 18.39
C ILE A 198 18.64 16.36 18.30
N HIS A 199 19.42 16.57 17.23
CA HIS A 199 20.68 15.86 16.98
C HIS A 199 21.66 15.89 18.16
N LYS A 200 21.66 16.95 18.97
CA LYS A 200 22.50 17.06 20.18
C LYS A 200 22.19 16.00 21.26
N GLN A 201 21.02 15.36 21.18
CA GLN A 201 20.56 14.32 22.11
C GLN A 201 20.84 12.91 21.58
N ILE A 202 21.58 12.76 20.48
CA ILE A 202 21.76 11.45 19.84
C ILE A 202 22.47 10.44 20.76
N ASP A 203 23.42 10.89 21.57
CA ASP A 203 24.12 10.04 22.54
C ASP A 203 23.17 9.56 23.65
N ASN A 204 22.36 10.46 24.22
CA ASN A 204 21.33 10.10 25.20
C ASN A 204 20.29 9.12 24.61
N LEU A 205 19.90 9.32 23.34
CA LEU A 205 19.03 8.39 22.63
C LEU A 205 19.70 7.04 22.37
N ALA A 206 21.03 7.01 22.17
CA ALA A 206 21.77 5.76 21.99
C ALA A 206 21.72 4.92 23.26
N GLU A 207 21.90 5.54 24.42
CA GLU A 207 21.78 4.88 25.72
C GLU A 207 20.38 4.31 25.93
N ILE A 208 19.33 5.09 25.63
CA ILE A 208 17.93 4.64 25.71
C ILE A 208 17.68 3.47 24.76
N VAL A 209 18.10 3.56 23.49
CA VAL A 209 17.87 2.48 22.51
C VAL A 209 18.60 1.20 22.91
N ASN A 210 19.80 1.31 23.47
CA ASN A 210 20.58 0.16 23.94
C ASN A 210 20.03 -0.47 25.23
N SER A 211 19.27 0.27 26.05
CA SER A 211 18.66 -0.26 27.27
C SER A 211 17.35 -1.02 27.02
N ILE A 212 16.75 -0.88 25.83
CA ILE A 212 15.51 -1.57 25.49
C ILE A 212 15.75 -3.10 25.45
N SER A 213 14.93 -3.82 26.21
CA SER A 213 14.91 -5.28 26.17
C SER A 213 14.09 -5.77 25.00
N TYR A 214 14.75 -6.40 24.02
CA TYR A 214 14.08 -7.00 22.85
C TYR A 214 13.83 -8.50 23.06
N PRO A 215 12.70 -9.05 22.57
CA PRO A 215 12.48 -10.50 22.63
C PRO A 215 13.54 -11.28 21.84
N SER A 216 13.98 -12.41 22.39
CA SER A 216 15.00 -13.29 21.78
C SER A 216 14.56 -13.92 20.46
N THR A 217 13.26 -13.96 20.18
CA THR A 217 12.67 -14.47 18.93
C THR A 217 12.81 -13.50 17.75
N THR A 218 13.34 -12.30 17.97
CA THR A 218 13.48 -11.29 16.92
C THR A 218 14.76 -11.51 16.11
N TYR A 219 14.63 -11.66 14.79
CA TYR A 219 15.75 -11.95 13.89
C TYR A 219 16.74 -10.79 13.68
N ARG A 220 16.39 -9.56 14.07
CA ARG A 220 17.24 -8.38 13.88
C ARG A 220 16.96 -7.32 14.94
N GLN A 221 17.90 -7.17 15.86
CA GLN A 221 17.95 -6.05 16.78
C GLN A 221 18.34 -4.76 16.04
N PRO A 222 17.91 -3.58 16.54
CA PRO A 222 18.34 -2.30 15.99
C PRO A 222 19.86 -2.15 16.06
N ARG A 223 20.44 -1.62 14.99
CA ARG A 223 21.82 -1.11 15.03
C ARG A 223 21.89 0.13 15.89
N ASP A 224 23.13 0.55 16.17
CA ASP A 224 23.42 1.82 16.82
C ASP A 224 22.65 2.99 16.16
N ILE A 225 21.99 3.81 16.98
CA ILE A 225 21.18 4.96 16.56
C ILE A 225 21.97 5.98 15.72
N HIS A 226 23.30 6.06 15.86
CA HIS A 226 24.15 6.88 15.00
C HIS A 226 24.02 6.50 13.51
N LEU A 227 23.64 5.25 13.24
CA LEU A 227 23.36 4.72 11.91
C LEU A 227 21.90 4.86 11.50
N PHE A 228 21.09 5.71 12.14
CA PHE A 228 19.65 5.90 11.88
C PHE A 228 19.31 6.05 10.39
N LYS A 229 20.20 6.66 9.60
CA LYS A 229 20.01 6.83 8.14
C LYS A 229 19.95 5.51 7.38
N LYS A 230 20.58 4.46 7.91
CA LYS A 230 20.71 3.10 7.35
C LYS A 230 19.74 2.10 7.98
N PHE A 231 18.88 2.54 8.90
CA PHE A 231 17.90 1.66 9.54
C PHE A 231 16.92 1.09 8.51
N LYS A 232 16.63 -0.20 8.67
CA LYS A 232 15.63 -0.93 7.89
C LYS A 232 14.30 -0.96 8.64
N ALA A 233 13.22 -1.28 7.92
CA ALA A 233 11.87 -1.35 8.46
C ALA A 233 11.77 -2.16 9.76
N ASN A 234 12.46 -3.31 9.84
CA ASN A 234 12.37 -4.16 11.02
C ASN A 234 13.01 -3.56 12.27
N GLU A 235 14.12 -2.82 12.12
CA GLU A 235 14.77 -2.12 13.25
C GLU A 235 13.86 -1.03 13.79
N LEU A 236 13.24 -0.27 12.87
CA LEU A 236 12.25 0.75 13.20
C LEU A 236 11.02 0.14 13.88
N ARG A 237 10.55 -1.02 13.41
CA ARG A 237 9.47 -1.78 14.05
C ARG A 237 9.82 -2.16 15.49
N MET A 238 11.04 -2.61 15.76
CA MET A 238 11.45 -3.00 17.12
C MET A 238 11.45 -1.79 18.07
N ILE A 239 12.01 -0.67 17.64
CA ILE A 239 12.00 0.56 18.44
C ILE A 239 10.57 1.03 18.68
N LEU A 240 9.69 1.00 17.69
CA LEU A 240 8.29 1.43 17.86
C LEU A 240 7.51 0.55 18.83
N LEU A 241 7.70 -0.77 18.77
CA LEU A 241 6.93 -1.71 19.58
C LEU A 241 7.45 -1.84 21.02
N PHE A 242 8.76 -1.68 21.24
CA PHE A 242 9.39 -1.95 22.53
C PHE A 242 10.00 -0.72 23.21
N GLY A 243 10.18 0.40 22.49
CA GLY A 243 10.82 1.61 23.00
C GLY A 243 9.93 2.55 23.83
N TYR A 244 8.72 2.12 24.22
CA TYR A 244 7.85 2.85 25.15
C TYR A 244 7.98 2.33 26.60
N SER A 245 9.00 1.51 26.89
CA SER A 245 9.22 0.93 28.21
C SER A 245 9.96 1.88 29.16
#